data_AF-A0A0Q7Q1Y5-F1
#
_entry.id   AF-A0A0Q7Q1Y5-F1
#
_cell.length_a   1.000
_cell.length_b   1.000
_cell.length_c   1.000
_cell.angle_alpha   90.00
_cell.angle_beta   90.00
_cell.angle_gamma   90.00
#
_symmetry.space_group_name_H-M   'P 1'
#
loop_
_entity.id
_entity.type
_entity.pdbx_description
1 polymer ?
#
loop_
_entity_poly.entity_id
_entity_poly.type
_entity_poly.pdbx_seq_one_letter_code
_entity_poly.pdbx_strand_id
1 'polypeptide(L)'
;MKWTLLLITTLFAGACSRAGDPPVSFHAQGQPEKLSDWHVVMADGKRLRLNAGVEPYALNTALFSDYAHKLRTLWLPPGARAKYSGDAAFQFPVGTIISKTFYYPRATDGAKNAVLRIAEQKDESRDGLDLAKMRMIETRLLVRRKEGWVAFPYVWNEEQTEAVLARGGDIVPLALHEPKARGIVLQIDYMVPDENQCAGCHATDNTSRLIEPIGPRARHLNRDDPWHPGENQLTRMAATGRLEGLPLNGVPRNARFDDANEALDARARAYLDINCGHCHSAKGPADTSGLWLDAATRDPIRLGECKPPVAAGQGTGDHMFDVVPGQPDDSILVYRMSSLDPGAMMPEVGRTTVHAEGVALVRDWIKAWLGTCSSSASARSAAVSN
;
A
#
# COMPACT_ATOMS: atom_id res chain seq x y z
N MET A 1 4.19 -16.01 64.91
CA MET A 1 4.29 -15.89 63.44
C MET A 1 3.15 -15.03 62.94
N LYS A 2 3.44 -13.78 62.54
CA LYS A 2 2.48 -12.87 61.90
C LYS A 2 2.60 -13.10 60.39
N TRP A 3 1.53 -13.51 59.73
CA TRP A 3 1.46 -13.61 58.27
C TRP A 3 0.91 -12.31 57.71
N THR A 4 1.76 -11.54 57.05
CA THR A 4 1.39 -10.32 56.33
C THR A 4 1.00 -10.72 54.91
N LEU A 5 -0.28 -10.63 54.57
CA LEU A 5 -0.79 -10.89 53.23
C LEU A 5 -0.53 -9.64 52.36
N LEU A 6 0.42 -9.74 51.43
CA LEU A 6 0.70 -8.68 50.45
C LEU A 6 -0.33 -8.77 49.32
N LEU A 7 -1.25 -7.79 49.24
CA LEU A 7 -2.11 -7.61 48.07
C LEU A 7 -1.27 -7.07 46.92
N ILE A 8 -1.08 -7.89 45.89
CA ILE A 8 -0.53 -7.45 44.60
C ILE A 8 -1.70 -6.90 43.79
N THR A 9 -1.81 -5.58 43.71
CA THR A 9 -2.69 -4.89 42.77
C THR A 9 -2.06 -4.93 41.38
N THR A 10 -2.59 -5.80 40.52
CA THR A 10 -2.32 -5.80 39.08
C THR A 10 -2.93 -4.55 38.45
N LEU A 11 -2.09 -3.58 38.10
CA LEU A 11 -2.48 -2.48 37.21
C LEU A 11 -2.69 -3.03 35.79
N PHE A 12 -3.95 -3.13 35.36
CA PHE A 12 -4.28 -3.25 33.94
C PHE A 12 -4.01 -1.89 33.28
N ALA A 13 -2.94 -1.82 32.48
CA ALA A 13 -2.74 -0.73 31.53
C ALA A 13 -3.71 -0.92 30.35
N GLY A 14 -4.98 -0.56 30.55
CA GLY A 14 -5.94 -0.42 29.48
C GLY A 14 -5.58 0.79 28.62
N ALA A 15 -5.54 0.59 27.30
CA ALA A 15 -5.44 1.68 26.34
C ALA A 15 -6.48 2.76 26.67
N CYS A 16 -6.05 4.02 26.73
CA CYS A 16 -6.90 5.17 27.00
C CYS A 16 -7.89 5.43 25.85
N SER A 17 -8.92 4.59 25.69
CA SER A 17 -10.21 5.09 25.24
C SER A 17 -10.73 6.02 26.33
N ARG A 18 -11.04 7.27 25.99
CA ARG A 18 -11.80 8.13 26.91
C ARG A 18 -13.09 7.38 27.24
N ALA A 19 -13.41 7.26 28.52
CA ALA A 19 -14.68 6.72 28.95
C ALA A 19 -15.81 7.52 28.26
N GLY A 20 -16.57 6.87 27.37
CA GLY A 20 -17.73 7.47 26.70
C GLY A 20 -17.72 7.51 25.17
N ASP A 21 -16.61 7.20 24.49
CA ASP A 21 -16.65 7.08 23.02
C ASP A 21 -17.55 5.90 22.59
N PRO A 22 -18.41 6.06 21.57
CA PRO A 22 -19.19 4.94 21.05
C PRO A 22 -18.25 3.88 20.43
N PRO A 23 -18.57 2.57 20.56
CA PRO A 23 -17.77 1.53 19.95
C PRO A 23 -17.80 1.62 18.42
N VAL A 24 -16.84 0.96 17.77
CA VAL A 24 -16.84 0.78 16.31
C VAL A 24 -18.20 0.26 15.84
N SER A 25 -18.77 0.95 14.86
CA SER A 25 -20.06 0.64 14.27
C SER A 25 -19.84 -0.07 12.93
N PHE A 26 -20.21 -1.35 12.87
CA PHE A 26 -20.21 -2.11 11.63
C PHE A 26 -21.55 -1.98 10.91
N HIS A 27 -21.53 -1.41 9.71
CA HIS A 27 -22.71 -1.28 8.85
C HIS A 27 -22.78 -2.46 7.87
N ALA A 28 -23.63 -3.44 8.18
CA ALA A 28 -23.82 -4.65 7.37
C ALA A 28 -24.38 -4.36 5.97
N GLN A 29 -25.11 -3.25 5.81
CA GLN A 29 -25.73 -2.79 4.57
C GLN A 29 -25.66 -1.27 4.48
N GLY A 30 -26.10 -0.71 3.36
CA GLY A 30 -26.11 0.74 3.14
C GLY A 30 -24.73 1.32 2.84
N GLN A 31 -24.67 2.64 2.79
CA GLN A 31 -23.48 3.42 2.47
C GLN A 31 -23.44 4.63 3.42
N PRO A 32 -22.88 4.48 4.64
CA PRO A 32 -22.81 5.58 5.60
C PRO A 32 -22.14 6.81 4.97
N GLU A 33 -22.80 7.95 5.07
CA GLU A 33 -22.37 9.18 4.41
C GLU A 33 -21.12 9.77 5.06
N LYS A 34 -20.99 9.64 6.39
CA LYS A 34 -19.87 10.17 7.15
C LYS A 34 -18.93 9.06 7.58
N LEU A 35 -17.63 9.36 7.56
CA LEU A 35 -16.62 8.45 8.11
C LEU A 35 -16.82 8.25 9.61
N SER A 36 -17.23 9.32 10.32
CA SER A 36 -17.51 9.26 11.76
C SER A 36 -18.61 8.24 12.11
N ASP A 37 -19.55 7.92 11.22
CA ASP A 37 -20.62 6.92 11.47
C ASP A 37 -20.09 5.50 11.71
N TRP A 38 -18.84 5.21 11.32
CA TRP A 38 -18.19 3.92 11.55
C TRP A 38 -17.49 3.85 12.91
N HIS A 39 -17.18 4.99 13.51
CA HIS A 39 -16.34 5.13 14.69
C HIS A 39 -15.01 4.34 14.63
N VAL A 40 -14.43 4.10 13.45
CA VAL A 40 -13.13 3.39 13.32
C VAL A 40 -11.97 4.32 13.65
N VAL A 41 -12.06 5.57 13.19
CA VAL A 41 -11.15 6.66 13.51
C VAL A 41 -11.97 7.89 13.87
N MET A 42 -11.48 8.71 14.80
CA MET A 42 -12.19 9.90 15.30
C MET A 42 -11.26 11.12 15.26
N ALA A 43 -11.67 12.17 14.57
CA ALA A 43 -11.01 13.47 14.61
C ALA A 43 -11.53 14.27 15.82
N ASP A 44 -10.67 14.54 16.81
CA ASP A 44 -11.06 15.27 18.04
C ASP A 44 -10.64 16.75 18.05
N GLY A 45 -10.29 17.27 16.87
CA GLY A 45 -9.79 18.63 16.66
C GLY A 45 -8.29 18.80 16.93
N LYS A 46 -7.63 17.84 17.59
CA LYS A 46 -6.17 17.83 17.76
C LYS A 46 -5.53 16.64 17.08
N ARG A 47 -6.18 15.48 17.13
CA ARG A 47 -5.67 14.23 16.60
C ARG A 47 -6.73 13.49 15.79
N LEU A 48 -6.28 12.72 14.80
CA LEU A 48 -7.04 11.57 14.33
C LEU A 48 -6.68 10.37 15.21
N ARG A 49 -7.58 9.98 16.10
CA ARG A 49 -7.39 8.87 17.04
C ARG A 49 -8.00 7.58 16.52
N LEU A 50 -7.45 6.46 16.97
CA LEU A 50 -8.01 5.12 16.76
C LEU A 50 -9.00 4.79 17.87
N ASN A 51 -10.14 4.17 17.52
CA ASN A 51 -11.10 3.71 18.52
C ASN A 51 -10.64 2.39 19.18
N ALA A 52 -11.25 2.03 20.30
CA ALA A 52 -10.95 0.79 21.02
C ALA A 52 -11.06 -0.44 20.10
N GLY A 53 -10.04 -1.30 20.12
CA GLY A 53 -9.95 -2.52 19.30
C GLY A 53 -9.51 -2.28 17.84
N VAL A 54 -9.34 -1.03 17.42
CA VAL A 54 -8.76 -0.66 16.11
C VAL A 54 -7.24 -0.66 16.25
N GLU A 55 -6.58 -1.61 15.60
CA GLU A 55 -5.13 -1.78 15.70
C GLU A 55 -4.46 -1.26 14.43
N PRO A 56 -3.44 -0.41 14.53
CA PRO A 56 -2.66 -0.02 13.38
C PRO A 56 -1.74 -1.16 12.93
N TYR A 57 -1.37 -1.18 11.64
CA TYR A 57 -0.38 -2.12 11.11
C TYR A 57 0.48 -1.45 10.04
N ALA A 58 1.73 -1.87 9.96
CA ALA A 58 2.74 -1.35 9.07
C ALA A 58 3.08 -2.37 7.99
N LEU A 59 3.42 -1.89 6.80
CA LEU A 59 3.99 -2.75 5.75
C LEU A 59 5.51 -2.63 5.74
N ASN A 60 6.22 -3.70 5.38
CA ASN A 60 7.67 -3.64 5.16
C ASN A 60 8.00 -2.61 4.07
N THR A 61 7.43 -2.77 2.89
CA THR A 61 7.45 -1.77 1.81
C THR A 61 6.01 -1.39 1.48
N ALA A 62 5.73 -0.09 1.47
CA ALA A 62 4.40 0.45 1.19
C ALA A 62 4.20 0.71 -0.31
N LEU A 63 2.95 0.56 -0.77
CA LEU A 63 2.52 1.04 -2.09
C LEU A 63 2.65 2.57 -2.15
N PHE A 64 3.19 3.07 -3.24
CA PHE A 64 3.36 4.50 -3.53
C PHE A 64 2.03 5.15 -3.95
N SER A 65 1.76 6.35 -3.46
CA SER A 65 0.61 7.16 -3.87
C SER A 65 0.93 8.63 -3.69
N ASP A 66 1.55 9.26 -4.69
CA ASP A 66 1.92 10.69 -4.69
C ASP A 66 2.62 11.20 -3.43
N TYR A 67 3.52 10.38 -2.87
CA TYR A 67 4.20 10.67 -1.60
C TYR A 67 3.27 10.80 -0.37
N ALA A 68 1.97 10.49 -0.49
CA ALA A 68 1.07 10.42 0.66
C ALA A 68 1.50 9.31 1.62
N HIS A 69 1.57 9.66 2.90
CA HIS A 69 1.77 8.73 4.01
C HIS A 69 0.44 8.05 4.32
N LYS A 70 0.49 6.86 4.93
CA LYS A 70 -0.70 6.01 5.06
C LYS A 70 -0.82 5.42 6.47
N LEU A 71 -1.78 5.91 7.24
CA LEU A 71 -2.18 5.27 8.49
C LEU A 71 -3.12 4.12 8.13
N ARG A 72 -2.66 2.89 8.34
CA ARG A 72 -3.43 1.68 8.04
C ARG A 72 -3.89 1.06 9.35
N THR A 73 -5.17 0.74 9.43
CA THR A 73 -5.72 0.07 10.61
C THR A 73 -6.59 -1.11 10.25
N LEU A 74 -6.74 -1.99 11.23
CA LEU A 74 -7.57 -3.18 11.17
C LEU A 74 -8.45 -3.22 12.41
N TRP A 75 -9.75 -3.41 12.19
CA TRP A 75 -10.71 -3.76 13.21
C TRP A 75 -11.33 -5.12 12.89
N LEU A 76 -11.39 -5.98 13.91
CA LEU A 76 -12.09 -7.26 13.85
C LEU A 76 -13.27 -7.21 14.84
N PRO A 77 -14.41 -7.85 14.53
CA PRO A 77 -15.47 -8.04 15.50
C PRO A 77 -14.94 -8.68 16.79
N PRO A 78 -15.47 -8.31 17.97
CA PRO A 78 -15.02 -8.90 19.25
C PRO A 78 -15.02 -10.43 19.21
N GLY A 79 -13.89 -11.03 19.60
CA GLY A 79 -13.70 -12.49 19.62
C GLY A 79 -13.44 -13.15 18.25
N ALA A 80 -13.55 -12.40 17.15
CA ALA A 80 -13.23 -12.88 15.82
C ALA A 80 -11.72 -12.82 15.53
N ARG A 81 -11.27 -13.66 14.60
CA ARG A 81 -9.86 -13.78 14.19
C ARG A 81 -9.73 -14.02 12.71
N ALA A 82 -8.66 -13.48 12.12
CA ALA A 82 -8.28 -13.78 10.75
C ALA A 82 -7.53 -15.12 10.68
N LYS A 83 -7.62 -15.83 9.56
CA LYS A 83 -6.79 -17.01 9.30
C LYS A 83 -5.56 -16.63 8.50
N TYR A 84 -4.41 -17.16 8.94
CA TYR A 84 -3.15 -17.02 8.22
C TYR A 84 -3.25 -17.60 6.80
N SER A 85 -2.57 -16.92 5.88
CA SER A 85 -2.27 -17.39 4.53
C SER A 85 -0.83 -17.00 4.20
N GLY A 86 -0.08 -17.92 3.59
CA GLY A 86 1.35 -17.72 3.29
C GLY A 86 1.60 -16.86 2.06
N ASP A 87 0.76 -16.97 1.04
CA ASP A 87 0.92 -16.38 -0.29
C ASP A 87 -0.17 -15.33 -0.63
N ALA A 88 -1.36 -15.51 -0.09
CA ALA A 88 -2.50 -14.60 -0.26
C ALA A 88 -2.69 -13.64 0.93
N ALA A 89 -3.70 -12.77 0.81
CA ALA A 89 -4.18 -12.01 1.96
C ALA A 89 -4.71 -12.95 3.05
N PHE A 90 -4.62 -12.50 4.31
CA PHE A 90 -5.25 -13.24 5.40
C PHE A 90 -6.76 -13.34 5.17
N GLN A 91 -7.34 -14.46 5.62
CA GLN A 91 -8.78 -14.66 5.49
C GLN A 91 -9.47 -13.98 6.66
N PHE A 92 -10.03 -12.81 6.39
CA PHE A 92 -10.71 -12.03 7.41
C PHE A 92 -12.18 -12.44 7.57
N PRO A 93 -12.70 -12.49 8.81
CA PRO A 93 -14.10 -12.80 9.07
C PRO A 93 -15.03 -11.67 8.62
N VAL A 94 -16.30 -12.03 8.35
CA VAL A 94 -17.37 -11.05 8.15
C VAL A 94 -17.45 -10.11 9.35
N GLY A 95 -17.60 -8.82 9.08
CA GLY A 95 -17.53 -7.75 10.07
C GLY A 95 -16.18 -7.03 10.11
N THR A 96 -15.13 -7.56 9.47
CA THR A 96 -13.82 -6.90 9.44
C THR A 96 -13.87 -5.54 8.72
N ILE A 97 -13.21 -4.54 9.28
CA ILE A 97 -12.98 -3.23 8.64
C ILE A 97 -11.48 -2.99 8.56
N ILE A 98 -10.96 -2.80 7.35
CA ILE A 98 -9.61 -2.31 7.11
C ILE A 98 -9.74 -0.85 6.69
N SER A 99 -9.03 0.05 7.37
CA SER A 99 -9.00 1.46 7.00
C SER A 99 -7.61 1.88 6.54
N LYS A 100 -7.56 2.85 5.63
CA LYS A 100 -6.33 3.51 5.20
C LYS A 100 -6.59 5.00 5.05
N THR A 101 -6.03 5.80 5.95
CA THR A 101 -6.04 7.27 5.87
C THR A 101 -4.78 7.75 5.19
N PHE A 102 -4.94 8.49 4.09
CA PHE A 102 -3.86 9.13 3.34
C PHE A 102 -3.66 10.56 3.84
N TYR A 103 -2.43 10.91 4.14
CA TYR A 103 -2.10 12.21 4.71
C TYR A 103 -0.70 12.67 4.29
N TYR A 104 -0.46 13.96 4.49
CA TYR A 104 0.85 14.57 4.31
C TYR A 104 1.23 15.39 5.54
N PRO A 105 2.52 15.52 5.86
CA PRO A 105 2.98 16.60 6.72
C PRO A 105 2.66 17.96 6.09
N ARG A 106 2.21 18.90 6.91
CA ARG A 106 1.91 20.28 6.49
C ARG A 106 3.20 21.02 6.15
N ALA A 107 3.16 21.82 5.09
CA ALA A 107 4.21 22.79 4.82
C ALA A 107 4.11 23.98 5.79
N THR A 108 5.23 24.68 6.00
CA THR A 108 5.33 25.80 6.96
C THR A 108 4.92 27.15 6.38
N ASP A 109 4.54 27.22 5.11
CA ASP A 109 4.23 28.46 4.39
C ASP A 109 2.79 28.97 4.62
N GLY A 110 1.97 28.23 5.36
CA GLY A 110 0.65 28.65 5.85
C GLY A 110 -0.49 28.53 4.82
N ALA A 111 -0.21 28.14 3.59
CA ALA A 111 -1.26 27.87 2.60
C ALA A 111 -1.98 26.57 2.95
N LYS A 112 -3.32 26.57 2.91
CA LYS A 112 -4.13 25.39 3.27
C LYS A 112 -3.83 24.17 2.41
N ASN A 113 -3.47 24.39 1.14
CA ASN A 113 -3.18 23.32 0.20
C ASN A 113 -1.71 22.83 0.21
N ALA A 114 -0.83 23.49 0.99
CA ALA A 114 0.59 23.24 0.97
C ALA A 114 1.00 22.11 1.93
N VAL A 115 1.71 21.13 1.36
CA VAL A 115 2.13 19.90 2.03
C VAL A 115 3.58 19.59 1.69
N LEU A 116 4.25 18.79 2.53
CA LEU A 116 5.63 18.38 2.27
C LEU A 116 5.66 17.15 1.38
N ARG A 117 6.48 17.21 0.33
CA ARG A 117 6.88 16.03 -0.45
C ARG A 117 8.03 15.35 0.27
N ILE A 118 7.71 14.34 1.05
CA ILE A 118 8.71 13.49 1.71
C ILE A 118 8.30 12.03 1.63
N ALA A 119 9.30 11.15 1.50
CA ALA A 119 9.07 9.72 1.64
C ALA A 119 8.36 9.41 2.97
N GLU A 120 7.52 8.37 2.95
CA GLU A 120 6.81 7.86 4.12
C GLU A 120 7.82 7.58 5.24
N GLN A 121 7.68 8.29 6.37
CA GLN A 121 8.62 8.17 7.48
C GLN A 121 8.37 6.90 8.28
N LYS A 122 9.42 6.44 8.98
CA LYS A 122 9.35 5.25 9.84
C LYS A 122 8.55 5.48 11.13
N ASP A 123 8.40 6.73 11.54
CA ASP A 123 7.87 7.10 12.85
C ASP A 123 6.33 7.14 12.83
N GLU A 124 5.74 5.96 12.80
CA GLU A 124 4.30 5.76 12.92
C GLU A 124 3.89 5.95 14.39
N SER A 125 3.13 7.00 14.71
CA SER A 125 2.72 7.28 16.09
C SER A 125 1.65 6.31 16.58
N ARG A 126 1.79 5.80 17.82
CA ARG A 126 0.75 4.99 18.51
C ARG A 126 -0.52 5.76 18.79
N ASP A 127 -0.38 7.07 18.98
CA ASP A 127 -1.42 7.94 19.50
C ASP A 127 -2.23 8.62 18.38
N GLY A 128 -2.17 8.08 17.16
CA GLY A 128 -2.83 8.64 15.99
C GLY A 128 -2.08 9.81 15.33
N LEU A 129 -2.74 10.51 14.42
CA LEU A 129 -2.13 11.62 13.66
C LEU A 129 -2.29 12.95 14.38
N ASP A 130 -1.22 13.72 14.55
CA ASP A 130 -1.26 15.10 15.06
C ASP A 130 -1.73 16.06 13.95
N LEU A 131 -2.97 16.55 14.04
CA LEU A 131 -3.62 17.36 12.98
C LEU A 131 -3.02 18.77 12.84
N ALA A 132 -2.26 19.23 13.84
CA ALA A 132 -1.48 20.46 13.72
C ALA A 132 -0.28 20.29 12.79
N LYS A 133 0.22 19.05 12.63
CA LYS A 133 1.39 18.73 11.79
C LYS A 133 1.01 18.02 10.50
N MET A 134 -0.11 17.32 10.49
CA MET A 134 -0.56 16.49 9.38
C MET A 134 -1.82 17.06 8.75
N ARG A 135 -1.95 16.88 7.43
CA ARG A 135 -3.15 17.12 6.66
C ARG A 135 -3.61 15.80 6.04
N MET A 136 -4.77 15.33 6.47
CA MET A 136 -5.50 14.20 5.92
C MET A 136 -6.18 14.63 4.62
N ILE A 137 -6.15 13.74 3.63
CA ILE A 137 -6.76 13.94 2.32
C ILE A 137 -7.99 13.06 2.18
N GLU A 138 -7.81 11.75 2.38
CA GLU A 138 -8.88 10.77 2.27
C GLU A 138 -8.71 9.62 3.26
N THR A 139 -9.80 8.92 3.56
CA THR A 139 -9.79 7.63 4.23
C THR A 139 -10.56 6.64 3.40
N ARG A 140 -9.93 5.53 3.03
CA ARG A 140 -10.58 4.42 2.33
C ARG A 140 -10.88 3.31 3.32
N LEU A 141 -12.12 2.86 3.35
CA LEU A 141 -12.52 1.65 4.09
C LEU A 141 -12.66 0.49 3.11
N LEU A 142 -12.17 -0.68 3.52
CA LEU A 142 -12.49 -1.96 2.92
C LEU A 142 -13.21 -2.80 3.97
N VAL A 143 -14.49 -3.07 3.72
CA VAL A 143 -15.40 -3.65 4.72
C VAL A 143 -15.82 -5.05 4.28
N ARG A 144 -15.55 -6.07 5.11
CA ARG A 144 -15.95 -7.46 4.83
C ARG A 144 -17.41 -7.67 5.23
N ARG A 145 -18.32 -7.45 4.30
CA ARG A 145 -19.74 -7.82 4.43
C ARG A 145 -19.94 -9.31 4.12
N LYS A 146 -21.17 -9.80 4.27
CA LYS A 146 -21.49 -11.22 4.04
C LYS A 146 -21.20 -11.63 2.60
N GLU A 147 -21.56 -10.77 1.65
CA GLU A 147 -21.46 -10.99 0.20
C GLU A 147 -20.04 -10.81 -0.34
N GLY A 148 -19.17 -10.08 0.37
CA GLY A 148 -17.81 -9.80 -0.10
C GLY A 148 -17.20 -8.57 0.57
N TRP A 149 -16.08 -8.11 0.02
CA TRP A 149 -15.49 -6.83 0.39
C TRP A 149 -16.16 -5.69 -0.37
N VAL A 150 -16.43 -4.60 0.34
CA VAL A 150 -16.97 -3.36 -0.24
C VAL A 150 -16.03 -2.22 0.11
N ALA A 151 -15.71 -1.39 -0.90
CA ALA A 151 -14.81 -0.26 -0.77
C ALA A 151 -15.61 1.04 -0.56
N PHE A 152 -15.17 1.88 0.36
CA PHE A 152 -15.77 3.19 0.63
C PHE A 152 -14.69 4.27 0.67
N PRO A 153 -14.57 5.11 -0.37
CA PRO A 153 -13.68 6.27 -0.35
C PRO A 153 -14.35 7.45 0.38
N TYR A 154 -13.69 8.02 1.39
CA TYR A 154 -14.13 9.22 2.10
C TYR A 154 -13.11 10.33 1.92
N VAL A 155 -13.56 11.56 1.66
CA VAL A 155 -12.69 12.75 1.50
C VAL A 155 -12.83 13.66 2.70
N TRP A 156 -11.70 14.04 3.29
CA TRP A 156 -11.65 14.93 4.45
C TRP A 156 -11.90 16.38 4.03
N ASN A 157 -12.68 17.10 4.83
CA ASN A 157 -12.87 18.54 4.67
C ASN A 157 -11.59 19.35 5.00
N GLU A 158 -11.56 20.61 4.56
CA GLU A 158 -10.43 21.52 4.83
C GLU A 158 -10.18 21.73 6.32
N GLU A 159 -11.26 21.73 7.12
CA GLU A 159 -11.23 21.92 8.57
C GLU A 159 -10.66 20.70 9.31
N GLN A 160 -10.49 19.55 8.65
CA GLN A 160 -9.97 18.30 9.21
C GLN A 160 -10.83 17.75 10.36
N THR A 161 -12.15 17.92 10.25
CA THR A 161 -13.12 17.53 11.28
C THR A 161 -14.00 16.37 10.86
N GLU A 162 -14.22 16.17 9.56
CA GLU A 162 -15.07 15.10 9.03
C GLU A 162 -14.60 14.67 7.64
N ALA A 163 -14.89 13.42 7.27
CA ALA A 163 -14.77 12.95 5.90
C ALA A 163 -16.11 12.42 5.38
N VAL A 164 -16.45 12.77 4.14
CA VAL A 164 -17.73 12.42 3.50
C VAL A 164 -17.49 11.43 2.37
N LEU A 165 -18.41 10.49 2.19
CA LEU A 165 -18.36 9.45 1.17
C LEU A 165 -18.31 10.07 -0.24
N ALA A 166 -17.23 9.81 -0.98
CA ALA A 166 -16.99 10.35 -2.32
C ALA A 166 -17.06 9.24 -3.38
N ARG A 167 -18.27 8.74 -3.65
CA ARG A 167 -18.48 7.57 -4.54
C ARG A 167 -17.95 7.76 -5.96
N GLY A 168 -18.03 8.99 -6.47
CA GLY A 168 -17.52 9.37 -7.80
C GLY A 168 -16.03 9.71 -7.81
N GLY A 169 -15.33 9.49 -6.70
CA GLY A 169 -13.98 10.00 -6.50
C GLY A 169 -13.99 11.51 -6.22
N ASP A 170 -12.80 12.08 -6.16
CA ASP A 170 -12.60 13.52 -6.00
C ASP A 170 -11.20 13.92 -6.50
N ILE A 171 -11.00 15.22 -6.72
CA ILE A 171 -9.72 15.80 -7.08
C ILE A 171 -9.36 16.84 -6.03
N VAL A 172 -8.26 16.62 -5.33
CA VAL A 172 -7.77 17.52 -4.28
C VAL A 172 -6.50 18.23 -4.76
N PRO A 173 -6.55 19.53 -5.08
CA PRO A 173 -5.36 20.27 -5.47
C PRO A 173 -4.37 20.38 -4.31
N LEU A 174 -3.11 19.99 -4.54
CA LEU A 174 -2.04 20.04 -3.56
C LEU A 174 -0.82 20.77 -4.12
N ALA A 175 -0.19 21.57 -3.25
CA ALA A 175 1.13 22.15 -3.49
C ALA A 175 2.17 21.33 -2.69
N LEU A 176 3.02 20.59 -3.39
CA LEU A 176 4.03 19.71 -2.81
C LEU A 176 5.36 20.46 -2.69
N HIS A 177 5.75 20.77 -1.46
CA HIS A 177 6.98 21.49 -1.14
C HIS A 177 8.12 20.52 -0.89
N GLU A 178 9.25 20.75 -1.54
CA GLU A 178 10.45 19.97 -1.33
C GLU A 178 11.24 20.51 -0.12
N PRO A 179 11.36 19.76 1.01
CA PRO A 179 11.91 20.34 2.23
C PRO A 179 13.39 20.75 2.10
N LYS A 180 14.14 20.04 1.24
CA LYS A 180 15.57 20.24 1.03
C LYS A 180 15.89 21.29 -0.05
N ALA A 181 14.91 21.71 -0.83
CA ALA A 181 15.07 22.67 -1.92
C ALA A 181 14.02 23.78 -1.80
N ARG A 182 14.29 24.76 -0.93
CA ARG A 182 13.39 25.90 -0.70
C ARG A 182 13.01 26.56 -2.03
N GLY A 183 11.71 26.72 -2.27
CA GLY A 183 11.15 27.38 -3.45
C GLY A 183 10.71 26.41 -4.57
N ILE A 184 11.08 25.13 -4.52
CA ILE A 184 10.52 24.13 -5.45
C ILE A 184 9.17 23.69 -4.90
N VAL A 185 8.11 23.99 -5.66
CA VAL A 185 6.74 23.61 -5.39
C VAL A 185 6.18 22.90 -6.62
N LEU A 186 5.75 21.65 -6.44
CA LEU A 186 5.06 20.89 -7.48
C LEU A 186 3.55 20.99 -7.24
N GLN A 187 2.81 21.52 -8.21
CA GLN A 187 1.34 21.48 -8.17
C GLN A 187 0.86 20.13 -8.69
N ILE A 188 -0.01 19.46 -7.95
CA ILE A 188 -0.63 18.21 -8.38
C ILE A 188 -2.13 18.25 -8.12
N ASP A 189 -2.85 17.50 -8.94
CA ASP A 189 -4.25 17.18 -8.75
C ASP A 189 -4.32 15.79 -8.11
N TYR A 190 -4.34 15.71 -6.78
CA TYR A 190 -4.40 14.42 -6.10
C TYR A 190 -5.73 13.73 -6.39
N MET A 191 -5.66 12.56 -7.02
CA MET A 191 -6.83 11.82 -7.46
C MET A 191 -7.29 10.85 -6.37
N VAL A 192 -8.48 11.09 -5.80
CA VAL A 192 -9.21 10.14 -4.98
C VAL A 192 -10.01 9.23 -5.92
N PRO A 193 -9.75 7.90 -5.94
CA PRO A 193 -10.42 7.01 -6.86
C PRO A 193 -11.89 6.84 -6.49
N ASP A 194 -12.71 6.66 -7.51
CA ASP A 194 -14.11 6.31 -7.35
C ASP A 194 -14.30 4.87 -6.84
N GLU A 195 -15.54 4.55 -6.44
CA GLU A 195 -15.91 3.24 -5.87
C GLU A 195 -15.60 2.08 -6.85
N ASN A 196 -15.79 2.28 -8.16
CA ASN A 196 -15.54 1.27 -9.18
C ASN A 196 -14.03 1.12 -9.47
N GLN A 197 -13.28 2.22 -9.46
CA GLN A 197 -11.84 2.24 -9.63
C GLN A 197 -11.10 1.51 -8.51
N CYS A 198 -11.71 1.39 -7.32
CA CYS A 198 -11.18 0.55 -6.25
C CYS A 198 -10.96 -0.90 -6.72
N ALA A 199 -11.85 -1.43 -7.55
CA ALA A 199 -11.71 -2.77 -8.11
C ALA A 199 -10.51 -2.90 -9.07
N GLY A 200 -10.08 -1.80 -9.70
CA GLY A 200 -8.93 -1.81 -10.61
C GLY A 200 -7.63 -2.33 -9.98
N CYS A 201 -7.44 -2.09 -8.68
CA CYS A 201 -6.32 -2.68 -7.93
C CYS A 201 -6.74 -3.88 -7.06
N HIS A 202 -7.95 -3.85 -6.49
CA HIS A 202 -8.34 -4.84 -5.48
C HIS A 202 -8.98 -6.11 -6.07
N ALA A 203 -9.40 -6.12 -7.33
CA ALA A 203 -9.81 -7.34 -8.03
C ALA A 203 -8.57 -8.10 -8.54
N THR A 204 -7.80 -8.68 -7.60
CA THR A 204 -6.48 -9.26 -7.90
C THR A 204 -6.51 -10.60 -8.65
N ASP A 205 -7.70 -11.10 -8.97
CA ASP A 205 -7.95 -12.27 -9.82
C ASP A 205 -8.89 -11.85 -10.96
N ASN A 206 -8.38 -11.86 -12.18
CA ASN A 206 -9.06 -11.42 -13.40
C ASN A 206 -10.28 -12.31 -13.76
N THR A 207 -10.30 -13.55 -13.26
CA THR A 207 -11.40 -14.50 -13.48
C THR A 207 -12.55 -14.24 -12.52
N SER A 208 -12.28 -14.20 -11.22
CA SER A 208 -13.32 -14.01 -10.20
C SER A 208 -13.80 -12.56 -10.10
N ARG A 209 -12.90 -11.60 -10.35
CA ARG A 209 -13.10 -10.15 -10.19
C ARG A 209 -13.58 -9.73 -8.80
N LEU A 210 -13.38 -10.57 -7.80
CA LEU A 210 -13.72 -10.26 -6.42
C LEU A 210 -12.66 -9.33 -5.83
N ILE A 211 -13.13 -8.29 -5.14
CA ILE A 211 -12.29 -7.35 -4.42
C ILE A 211 -11.70 -8.03 -3.19
N GLU A 212 -10.39 -7.91 -2.97
CA GLU A 212 -9.67 -8.42 -1.81
C GLU A 212 -8.66 -7.40 -1.25
N PRO A 213 -8.26 -7.50 0.04
CA PRO A 213 -7.18 -6.70 0.59
C PRO A 213 -5.84 -7.00 -0.11
N ILE A 214 -5.06 -5.98 -0.44
CA ILE A 214 -3.75 -6.14 -1.07
C ILE A 214 -2.64 -6.28 -0.01
N GLY A 215 -2.59 -5.34 0.94
CA GLY A 215 -1.49 -5.20 1.90
C GLY A 215 -1.40 -6.29 2.99
N PRO A 216 -2.51 -6.74 3.61
CA PRO A 216 -2.48 -7.72 4.70
C PRO A 216 -2.11 -9.17 4.30
N ARG A 217 -0.90 -9.35 3.77
CA ARG A 217 -0.26 -10.64 3.49
C ARG A 217 0.93 -10.83 4.42
N ALA A 218 1.24 -12.08 4.78
CA ALA A 218 2.32 -12.41 5.71
C ALA A 218 3.64 -11.69 5.39
N ARG A 219 4.09 -11.77 4.13
CA ARG A 219 5.34 -11.15 3.67
C ARG A 219 5.40 -9.63 3.83
N HIS A 220 4.26 -8.94 3.79
CA HIS A 220 4.22 -7.50 3.94
C HIS A 220 4.15 -7.05 5.39
N LEU A 221 3.71 -7.91 6.32
CA LEU A 221 3.52 -7.57 7.73
C LEU A 221 4.62 -8.16 8.64
N ASN A 222 5.39 -9.13 8.15
CA ASN A 222 6.46 -9.77 8.91
C ASN A 222 7.64 -8.82 9.14
N ARG A 223 7.55 -8.04 10.20
CA ARG A 223 8.54 -7.07 10.68
C ARG A 223 8.28 -6.75 12.15
N ASP A 224 9.25 -6.09 12.76
CA ASP A 224 9.08 -5.49 14.08
C ASP A 224 7.94 -4.46 14.04
N ASP A 225 7.11 -4.52 15.08
CA ASP A 225 5.93 -3.68 15.29
C ASP A 225 6.37 -2.26 15.69
N PRO A 226 6.11 -1.24 14.86
CA PRO A 226 6.50 0.14 15.15
C PRO A 226 5.82 0.69 16.41
N TRP A 227 4.65 0.17 16.73
CA TRP A 227 3.91 0.54 17.92
C TRP A 227 4.32 -0.30 19.11
N HIS A 228 4.76 -1.54 18.93
CA HIS A 228 5.21 -2.42 20.03
C HIS A 228 6.68 -2.81 19.87
N PRO A 229 7.64 -1.89 20.19
CA PRO A 229 9.06 -2.17 20.03
C PRO A 229 9.49 -3.46 20.75
N GLY A 230 10.21 -4.32 20.01
CA GLY A 230 10.66 -5.63 20.50
C GLY A 230 9.71 -6.79 20.17
N GLU A 231 8.53 -6.52 19.61
CA GLU A 231 7.59 -7.54 19.14
C GLU A 231 7.48 -7.54 17.61
N ASN A 232 7.22 -8.70 17.01
CA ASN A 232 6.84 -8.80 15.60
C ASN A 232 5.33 -8.66 15.46
N GLN A 233 4.87 -7.91 14.45
CA GLN A 233 3.43 -7.63 14.26
C GLN A 233 2.58 -8.90 14.12
N LEU A 234 3.05 -9.90 13.37
CA LEU A 234 2.31 -11.15 13.16
C LEU A 234 2.25 -11.98 14.43
N THR A 235 3.37 -12.09 15.14
CA THR A 235 3.44 -12.79 16.43
C THR A 235 2.50 -12.12 17.45
N ARG A 236 2.46 -10.80 17.49
CA ARG A 236 1.55 -10.04 18.35
C ARG A 236 0.09 -10.26 17.95
N MET A 237 -0.24 -10.22 16.66
CA MET A 237 -1.60 -10.54 16.19
C MET A 237 -2.04 -11.95 16.60
N ALA A 238 -1.13 -12.93 16.58
CA ALA A 238 -1.41 -14.27 17.07
C ALA A 238 -1.59 -14.33 18.59
N ALA A 239 -0.68 -13.72 19.34
CA ALA A 239 -0.70 -13.69 20.81
C ALA A 239 -1.95 -12.98 21.38
N THR A 240 -2.45 -11.97 20.67
CA THR A 240 -3.68 -11.23 21.03
C THR A 240 -4.96 -11.88 20.48
N GLY A 241 -4.86 -13.07 19.88
CA GLY A 241 -6.01 -13.82 19.38
C GLY A 241 -6.66 -13.25 18.12
N ARG A 242 -5.97 -12.36 17.39
CA ARG A 242 -6.47 -11.71 16.15
C ARG A 242 -6.08 -12.47 14.88
N LEU A 243 -5.08 -13.35 14.94
CA LEU A 243 -4.62 -14.19 13.85
C LEU A 243 -4.49 -15.64 14.31
N GLU A 244 -5.10 -16.59 13.60
CA GLU A 244 -4.90 -18.02 13.82
C GLU A 244 -4.08 -18.67 12.71
N GLY A 245 -3.35 -19.74 13.07
CA GLY A 245 -2.61 -20.56 12.10
C GLY A 245 -1.26 -19.98 11.66
N LEU A 246 -0.71 -18.98 12.36
CA LEU A 246 0.65 -18.49 12.09
C LEU A 246 1.67 -19.61 12.37
N PRO A 247 2.51 -20.00 11.40
CA PRO A 247 3.52 -21.03 11.62
C PRO A 247 4.66 -20.50 12.51
N LEU A 248 5.29 -21.39 13.28
CA LEU A 248 6.39 -21.04 14.20
C LEU A 248 7.66 -20.60 13.48
N ASN A 249 7.86 -21.04 12.24
CA ASN A 249 9.05 -20.80 11.44
C ASN A 249 8.67 -20.68 9.95
N GLY A 250 9.55 -20.08 9.16
CA GLY A 250 9.36 -19.97 7.71
C GLY A 250 8.29 -18.97 7.26
N VAL A 251 7.86 -18.06 8.14
CA VAL A 251 6.96 -16.96 7.74
C VAL A 251 7.72 -16.05 6.75
N PRO A 252 7.20 -15.82 5.53
CA PRO A 252 7.89 -15.01 4.53
C PRO A 252 7.98 -13.55 4.98
N ARG A 253 8.94 -12.81 4.43
CA ARG A 253 9.18 -11.38 4.71
C ARG A 253 9.70 -10.69 3.46
N ASN A 254 9.09 -9.58 3.08
CA ASN A 254 9.65 -8.67 2.07
C ASN A 254 10.68 -7.74 2.71
N ALA A 255 11.72 -7.40 1.96
CA ALA A 255 12.65 -6.36 2.35
C ALA A 255 11.93 -4.99 2.41
N ARG A 256 12.50 -4.07 3.19
CA ARG A 256 12.13 -2.66 3.11
C ARG A 256 12.92 -2.00 1.98
N PHE A 257 12.25 -1.39 1.02
CA PHE A 257 12.86 -0.95 -0.24
C PHE A 257 13.95 0.13 -0.07
N ASP A 258 13.90 0.90 1.01
CA ASP A 258 14.87 1.95 1.35
C ASP A 258 15.96 1.48 2.33
N ASP A 259 16.00 0.20 2.71
CA ASP A 259 17.00 -0.33 3.63
C ASP A 259 18.27 -0.77 2.91
N ALA A 260 19.29 0.10 2.88
CA ALA A 260 20.53 -0.17 2.17
C ALA A 260 21.29 -1.43 2.66
N ASN A 261 20.94 -1.99 3.83
CA ASN A 261 21.54 -3.23 4.34
C ASN A 261 20.91 -4.50 3.74
N GLU A 262 19.73 -4.37 3.11
CA GLU A 262 19.06 -5.47 2.41
C GLU A 262 19.58 -5.59 0.97
N ALA A 263 19.61 -6.81 0.44
CA ALA A 263 20.06 -7.08 -0.92
C ALA A 263 19.24 -6.28 -1.96
N LEU A 264 19.91 -5.77 -2.99
CA LEU A 264 19.28 -4.96 -4.05
C LEU A 264 18.09 -5.67 -4.69
N ASP A 265 18.25 -6.95 -5.05
CA ASP A 265 17.17 -7.76 -5.60
C ASP A 265 15.98 -7.85 -4.64
N ALA A 266 16.21 -8.21 -3.38
CA ALA A 266 15.14 -8.31 -2.39
C ALA A 266 14.35 -7.00 -2.23
N ARG A 267 15.03 -5.85 -2.25
CA ARG A 267 14.41 -4.53 -2.19
C ARG A 267 13.58 -4.22 -3.43
N ALA A 268 14.14 -4.40 -4.62
CA ALA A 268 13.45 -4.15 -5.88
C ALA A 268 12.22 -5.07 -6.06
N ARG A 269 12.38 -6.36 -5.74
CA ARG A 269 11.29 -7.34 -5.73
C ARG A 269 10.17 -6.96 -4.75
N ALA A 270 10.51 -6.50 -3.54
CA ALA A 270 9.52 -6.05 -2.57
C ALA A 270 8.74 -4.81 -3.05
N TYR A 271 9.45 -3.88 -3.70
CA TYR A 271 8.84 -2.68 -4.30
C TYR A 271 7.89 -3.03 -5.44
N LEU A 272 8.32 -3.89 -6.36
CA LEU A 272 7.51 -4.36 -7.49
C LEU A 272 6.31 -5.20 -7.04
N ASP A 273 6.47 -6.06 -6.03
CA ASP A 273 5.38 -6.90 -5.51
C ASP A 273 4.21 -6.07 -4.97
N ILE A 274 4.49 -5.08 -4.10
CA ILE A 274 3.41 -4.29 -3.50
C ILE A 274 2.80 -3.27 -4.49
N ASN A 275 3.60 -2.69 -5.39
CA ASN A 275 3.12 -1.66 -6.32
C ASN A 275 2.53 -2.23 -7.61
N CYS A 276 2.96 -3.42 -8.04
CA CYS A 276 2.63 -3.96 -9.37
C CYS A 276 2.13 -5.41 -9.33
N GLY A 277 2.65 -6.23 -8.40
CA GLY A 277 2.42 -7.68 -8.37
C GLY A 277 0.95 -8.11 -8.20
N HIS A 278 0.08 -7.25 -7.67
CA HIS A 278 -1.36 -7.54 -7.59
C HIS A 278 -2.05 -7.50 -8.97
N CYS A 279 -1.52 -6.73 -9.93
CA CYS A 279 -1.98 -6.69 -11.32
C CYS A 279 -1.13 -7.60 -12.22
N HIS A 280 0.18 -7.48 -12.11
CA HIS A 280 1.18 -8.24 -12.85
C HIS A 280 1.49 -9.54 -12.13
N SER A 281 0.62 -10.53 -12.28
CA SER A 281 0.82 -11.89 -11.78
C SER A 281 0.12 -12.90 -12.69
N ALA A 282 0.25 -14.20 -12.39
CA ALA A 282 -0.39 -15.26 -13.16
C ALA A 282 -1.93 -15.20 -13.19
N LYS A 283 -2.55 -14.43 -12.29
CA LYS A 283 -4.03 -14.29 -12.22
C LYS A 283 -4.50 -12.84 -12.22
N GLY A 284 -3.62 -11.87 -12.03
CA GLY A 284 -4.00 -10.48 -11.89
C GLY A 284 -4.55 -9.87 -13.18
N PRO A 285 -5.15 -8.67 -13.13
CA PRO A 285 -5.67 -7.97 -14.30
C PRO A 285 -4.73 -7.84 -15.51
N ALA A 286 -3.40 -7.87 -15.30
CA ALA A 286 -2.40 -7.80 -16.36
C ALA A 286 -1.79 -9.17 -16.71
N ASP A 287 -2.47 -10.27 -16.40
CA ASP A 287 -2.03 -11.65 -16.64
C ASP A 287 -1.60 -11.90 -18.10
N THR A 288 -2.37 -11.39 -19.07
CA THR A 288 -2.09 -11.52 -20.52
C THR A 288 -0.82 -10.82 -20.96
N SER A 289 -0.31 -9.85 -20.19
CA SER A 289 0.97 -9.19 -20.49
C SER A 289 2.14 -10.18 -20.43
N GLY A 290 2.01 -11.25 -19.64
CA GLY A 290 3.06 -12.23 -19.36
C GLY A 290 4.18 -11.70 -18.47
N LEU A 291 4.13 -10.44 -18.03
CA LEU A 291 5.04 -9.83 -17.06
C LEU A 291 4.46 -9.99 -15.67
N TRP A 292 5.15 -10.73 -14.81
CA TRP A 292 4.73 -11.06 -13.45
C TRP A 292 5.73 -10.53 -12.42
N LEU A 293 5.25 -9.64 -11.56
CA LEU A 293 6.04 -8.84 -10.63
C LEU A 293 5.72 -9.16 -9.17
N ASP A 294 4.90 -10.17 -8.91
CA ASP A 294 4.58 -10.66 -7.57
C ASP A 294 5.77 -11.39 -6.90
N ALA A 295 5.76 -11.46 -5.58
CA ALA A 295 6.86 -12.03 -4.81
C ALA A 295 7.13 -13.52 -5.06
N ALA A 296 6.22 -14.30 -5.67
CA ALA A 296 6.44 -15.72 -5.91
C ALA A 296 7.15 -16.00 -7.25
N THR A 297 7.07 -15.08 -8.21
CA THR A 297 7.66 -15.29 -9.55
C THR A 297 9.19 -15.32 -9.50
N ARG A 298 9.79 -16.33 -10.13
CA ARG A 298 11.26 -16.54 -10.24
C ARG A 298 11.76 -16.71 -11.68
N ASP A 299 10.89 -17.07 -12.61
CA ASP A 299 11.23 -17.27 -14.02
C ASP A 299 11.67 -15.93 -14.63
N PRO A 300 12.92 -15.79 -15.11
CA PRO A 300 13.44 -14.52 -15.61
C PRO A 300 12.65 -13.95 -16.78
N ILE A 301 12.11 -14.79 -17.69
CA ILE A 301 11.27 -14.33 -18.81
C ILE A 301 9.98 -13.71 -18.27
N ARG A 302 9.38 -14.33 -17.25
CA ARG A 302 8.19 -13.77 -16.58
C ARG A 302 8.51 -12.50 -15.80
N LEU A 303 9.76 -12.29 -15.41
CA LEU A 303 10.23 -11.03 -14.82
C LEU A 303 10.53 -9.93 -15.85
N GLY A 304 10.40 -10.26 -17.14
CA GLY A 304 10.59 -9.34 -18.24
C GLY A 304 11.93 -9.47 -18.96
N GLU A 305 12.82 -10.38 -18.54
CA GLU A 305 14.14 -10.55 -19.15
C GLU A 305 14.03 -10.84 -20.65
N CYS A 306 14.45 -9.87 -21.46
CA CYS A 306 14.40 -9.94 -22.92
C CYS A 306 13.03 -10.37 -23.46
N LYS A 307 11.96 -10.07 -22.71
CA LYS A 307 10.60 -10.43 -23.06
C LYS A 307 10.00 -9.31 -23.91
N PRO A 308 9.57 -9.59 -25.16
CA PRO A 308 8.87 -8.59 -25.95
C PRO A 308 7.52 -8.20 -25.30
N PRO A 309 7.07 -6.95 -25.49
CA PRO A 309 5.75 -6.54 -25.03
C PRO A 309 4.66 -7.26 -25.83
N VAL A 310 3.58 -7.64 -25.14
CA VAL A 310 2.41 -8.27 -25.78
C VAL A 310 1.27 -7.26 -25.96
N ALA A 311 1.05 -6.40 -24.97
CA ALA A 311 -0.15 -5.57 -24.86
C ALA A 311 0.12 -4.12 -24.42
N ALA A 312 1.35 -3.61 -24.64
CA ALA A 312 1.74 -2.28 -24.14
C ALA A 312 1.47 -1.13 -25.12
N GLY A 313 1.27 -1.40 -26.42
CA GLY A 313 0.97 -0.38 -27.44
C GLY A 313 2.00 0.76 -27.45
N GLN A 314 1.52 2.00 -27.46
CA GLN A 314 2.37 3.20 -27.35
C GLN A 314 3.12 3.29 -26.01
N GLY A 315 2.63 2.63 -24.97
CA GLY A 315 3.27 2.58 -23.67
C GLY A 315 4.53 1.71 -23.64
N THR A 316 5.07 1.27 -24.77
CA THR A 316 6.43 0.73 -24.87
C THR A 316 7.49 1.84 -24.92
N GLY A 317 7.15 3.07 -25.33
CA GLY A 317 8.14 4.14 -25.52
C GLY A 317 9.20 3.78 -26.56
N ASP A 318 8.81 3.08 -27.62
CA ASP A 318 9.70 2.53 -28.67
C ASP A 318 10.75 1.51 -28.19
N HIS A 319 10.68 1.07 -26.92
CA HIS A 319 11.53 0.01 -26.40
C HIS A 319 11.04 -1.38 -26.83
N MET A 320 11.99 -2.29 -27.06
CA MET A 320 11.72 -3.62 -27.62
C MET A 320 11.40 -4.69 -26.58
N PHE A 321 11.82 -4.51 -25.32
CA PHE A 321 11.73 -5.53 -24.27
C PHE A 321 11.29 -4.94 -22.93
N ASP A 322 10.57 -5.73 -22.15
CA ASP A 322 10.09 -5.35 -20.81
C ASP A 322 11.27 -4.95 -19.90
N VAL A 323 12.30 -5.79 -19.87
CA VAL A 323 13.58 -5.55 -19.20
C VAL A 323 14.74 -5.96 -20.11
N VAL A 324 15.70 -5.05 -20.32
CA VAL A 324 16.98 -5.31 -21.00
C VAL A 324 18.08 -5.41 -19.94
N PRO A 325 18.72 -6.59 -19.75
CA PRO A 325 19.80 -6.74 -18.79
C PRO A 325 20.89 -5.69 -18.94
N GLY A 326 21.26 -5.04 -17.83
CA GLY A 326 22.29 -4.00 -17.79
C GLY A 326 21.88 -2.64 -18.38
N GLN A 327 20.73 -2.54 -19.06
CA GLN A 327 20.32 -1.36 -19.84
C GLN A 327 18.94 -0.85 -19.37
N PRO A 328 18.87 -0.18 -18.20
CA PRO A 328 17.60 0.31 -17.66
C PRO A 328 16.94 1.38 -18.56
N ASP A 329 17.72 2.15 -19.30
CA ASP A 329 17.19 3.18 -20.22
C ASP A 329 16.54 2.58 -21.47
N ASP A 330 16.84 1.33 -21.82
CA ASP A 330 16.24 0.62 -22.95
C ASP A 330 15.08 -0.31 -22.53
N SER A 331 14.67 -0.25 -21.26
CA SER A 331 13.68 -1.15 -20.66
C SER A 331 12.31 -0.50 -20.53
N ILE A 332 11.27 -1.12 -21.10
CA ILE A 332 9.88 -0.64 -21.01
C ILE A 332 9.46 -0.41 -19.56
N LEU A 333 9.83 -1.30 -18.63
CA LEU A 333 9.46 -1.19 -17.21
C LEU A 333 9.85 0.17 -16.62
N VAL A 334 11.08 0.61 -16.84
CA VAL A 334 11.59 1.89 -16.31
C VAL A 334 10.95 3.08 -17.01
N TYR A 335 10.76 3.00 -18.34
CA TYR A 335 10.06 4.03 -19.11
C TYR A 335 8.65 4.28 -18.55
N ARG A 336 7.85 3.21 -18.39
CA ARG A 336 6.48 3.31 -17.89
C ARG A 336 6.40 3.81 -16.46
N MET A 337 7.32 3.38 -15.59
CA MET A 337 7.40 3.89 -14.22
C MET A 337 7.79 5.39 -14.16
N SER A 338 8.53 5.88 -15.15
CA SER A 338 9.02 7.25 -15.22
C SER A 338 8.06 8.20 -15.97
N SER A 339 7.10 7.66 -16.72
CA SER A 339 6.15 8.45 -17.50
C SER A 339 4.99 8.97 -16.63
N LEU A 340 4.45 10.12 -17.03
CA LEU A 340 3.17 10.67 -16.55
C LEU A 340 2.12 10.76 -17.66
N ASP A 341 2.46 10.32 -18.88
CA ASP A 341 1.49 10.18 -19.96
C ASP A 341 0.50 9.06 -19.62
N PRO A 342 -0.82 9.32 -19.55
CA PRO A 342 -1.82 8.30 -19.27
C PRO A 342 -1.74 7.05 -20.16
N GLY A 343 -1.24 7.17 -21.40
CA GLY A 343 -1.07 6.03 -22.31
C GLY A 343 0.13 5.13 -21.99
N ALA A 344 1.07 5.61 -21.17
CA ALA A 344 2.33 4.93 -20.87
C ALA A 344 2.55 4.69 -19.37
N MET A 345 2.05 5.57 -18.51
CA MET A 345 2.37 5.58 -17.10
C MET A 345 1.94 4.28 -16.39
N MET A 346 2.80 3.80 -15.50
CA MET A 346 2.48 2.73 -14.56
C MET A 346 2.89 3.13 -13.14
N PRO A 347 2.13 2.74 -12.09
CA PRO A 347 0.75 2.23 -12.17
C PRO A 347 -0.22 3.24 -12.83
N GLU A 348 -1.30 2.74 -13.43
CA GLU A 348 -2.30 3.56 -14.17
C GLU A 348 -3.17 4.43 -13.28
N VAL A 349 -3.27 4.07 -12.00
CA VAL A 349 -4.13 4.75 -11.01
C VAL A 349 -3.39 4.95 -9.69
N GLY A 350 -3.82 5.96 -8.94
CA GLY A 350 -3.28 6.25 -7.61
C GLY A 350 -1.95 7.01 -7.60
N ARG A 351 -1.53 7.58 -8.75
CA ARG A 351 -0.44 8.56 -8.81
C ARG A 351 -0.62 9.60 -9.93
N THR A 352 -0.05 10.76 -9.71
CA THR A 352 0.14 11.89 -10.63
C THR A 352 1.59 12.38 -10.64
N THR A 353 2.44 11.79 -9.79
CA THR A 353 3.87 12.07 -9.67
C THR A 353 4.70 10.80 -9.90
N VAL A 354 5.96 10.98 -10.29
CA VAL A 354 6.92 9.89 -10.38
C VAL A 354 7.54 9.64 -9.02
N HIS A 355 7.55 8.38 -8.58
CA HIS A 355 8.28 7.96 -7.39
C HIS A 355 9.77 7.80 -7.74
N ALA A 356 10.54 8.87 -7.56
CA ALA A 356 11.94 8.93 -7.98
C ALA A 356 12.79 7.81 -7.34
N GLU A 357 12.58 7.55 -6.06
CA GLU A 357 13.30 6.54 -5.28
C GLU A 357 12.97 5.11 -5.75
N GLY A 358 11.70 4.84 -6.04
CA GLY A 358 11.27 3.56 -6.60
C GLY A 358 11.80 3.32 -8.01
N VAL A 359 11.81 4.35 -8.86
CA VAL A 359 12.41 4.29 -10.20
C VAL A 359 13.91 4.03 -10.10
N ALA A 360 14.63 4.78 -9.25
CA ALA A 360 16.06 4.59 -9.06
C ALA A 360 16.40 3.16 -8.60
N LEU A 361 15.63 2.62 -7.64
CA LEU A 361 15.79 1.24 -7.17
C LEU A 361 15.63 0.21 -8.29
N VAL A 362 14.61 0.34 -9.13
CA VAL A 362 14.37 -0.58 -10.25
C VAL A 362 15.42 -0.41 -11.35
N ARG A 363 15.90 0.81 -11.60
CA ARG A 363 17.00 1.07 -12.52
C ARG A 363 18.29 0.38 -12.06
N ASP A 364 18.65 0.52 -10.79
CA ASP A 364 19.82 -0.14 -10.20
C ASP A 364 19.69 -1.67 -10.28
N TRP A 365 18.50 -2.20 -10.02
CA TRP A 365 18.20 -3.63 -10.13
C TRP A 365 18.41 -4.16 -11.56
N ILE A 366 17.88 -3.49 -12.58
CA ILE A 366 18.08 -3.87 -13.99
C ILE A 366 19.55 -3.74 -14.41
N LYS A 367 20.23 -2.67 -13.95
CA LYS A 367 21.65 -2.46 -14.25
C LYS A 367 22.54 -3.58 -13.70
N ALA A 368 22.13 -4.23 -12.61
CA ALA A 368 22.85 -5.35 -12.02
C ALA A 368 22.62 -6.69 -12.76
N TRP A 369 21.68 -6.77 -13.71
CA TRP A 369 21.44 -7.98 -14.49
C TRP A 369 22.54 -8.20 -15.53
N LEU A 370 22.88 -9.46 -15.78
CA LEU A 370 23.85 -9.88 -16.77
C LEU A 370 23.12 -10.48 -17.98
N GLY A 371 23.56 -10.14 -19.19
CA GLY A 371 22.99 -10.70 -20.41
C GLY A 371 22.88 -9.67 -21.52
N THR A 372 22.40 -10.10 -22.68
CA THR A 372 22.05 -9.22 -23.80
C THR A 372 20.79 -9.77 -24.47
N CYS A 373 19.90 -8.88 -24.90
CA CYS A 373 18.73 -9.28 -25.66
C CYS A 373 19.08 -9.30 -27.16
N SER A 374 18.91 -10.44 -27.82
CA SER A 374 19.08 -10.53 -29.28
C SER A 374 17.73 -10.39 -29.97
N SER A 375 17.63 -9.48 -30.93
CA SER A 375 16.47 -9.36 -31.83
C SER A 375 16.58 -10.38 -32.97
N SER A 376 16.65 -11.68 -32.67
CA SER A 376 16.78 -12.72 -33.70
C SER A 376 15.45 -13.05 -34.40
N ALA A 377 14.73 -12.01 -34.86
CA ALA A 377 13.54 -12.14 -35.71
C ALA A 377 13.74 -11.63 -37.15
N SER A 378 14.89 -11.02 -37.52
CA SER A 378 15.11 -10.49 -38.88
C SER A 378 16.18 -11.21 -39.72
N ALA A 379 16.86 -12.23 -39.20
CA ALA A 379 18.00 -12.86 -39.90
C ALA A 379 17.71 -14.19 -40.60
N ARG A 380 16.43 -14.57 -40.82
CA ARG A 380 16.07 -15.82 -41.54
C ARG A 380 15.48 -15.63 -42.95
N SER A 381 15.40 -14.42 -43.49
CA SER A 381 14.92 -14.21 -44.86
C SER A 381 16.00 -13.86 -45.89
N ALA A 382 17.27 -13.70 -45.50
CA ALA A 382 18.36 -13.32 -46.42
C ALA A 382 19.28 -14.48 -46.87
N ALA A 383 18.97 -15.73 -46.51
CA ALA A 383 19.79 -16.90 -46.84
C ALA A 383 19.14 -17.87 -47.85
N VAL A 384 18.14 -17.40 -48.63
CA VAL A 384 17.57 -18.14 -49.77
C VAL A 384 17.43 -17.21 -50.96
N SER A 385 18.53 -16.56 -51.35
CA SER A 385 18.69 -15.94 -52.67
C SER A 385 20.12 -15.44 -52.81
N ASN A 386 21.03 -16.36 -53.14
CA ASN A 386 22.06 -16.21 -54.17
C ASN A 386 22.78 -17.53 -54.40
#